data_AF-A0A2G2PPU0-F1
#
_entry.id   AF-A0A2G2PPU0-F1
#
_cell.length_a   1.000
_cell.length_b   1.000
_cell.length_c   1.000
_cell.angle_alpha   90.00
_cell.angle_beta   90.00
_cell.angle_gamma   90.00
#
_symmetry.space_group_name_H-M   'P 1'
#
loop_
_entity.id
_entity.type
_entity.pdbx_description
1 polymer ?
#
loop_
_entity_poly.entity_id
_entity_poly.type
_entity_poly.pdbx_seq_one_letter_code
_entity_poly.pdbx_strand_id
1 'polypeptide(L)' 'MINYIKESYNELKNHVTWTPWPEAQRLTVIVAAFSVVLALIVFGIDTVFSGAISQYFEWIKS' A
#
# COMPACT_ATOMS: atom_id res chain seq x y z
N MET A 1 11.11 30.41 -12.40
CA MET A 1 10.94 29.00 -12.00
C MET A 1 11.30 28.75 -10.54
N ILE A 2 12.50 29.10 -10.07
CA ILE A 2 12.92 28.96 -8.66
C ILE A 2 11.96 29.70 -7.69
N ASN A 3 11.53 30.92 -8.04
CA ASN A 3 10.58 31.68 -7.22
C ASN A 3 9.20 31.02 -7.14
N TYR A 4 8.74 30.39 -8.22
CA TYR A 4 7.45 29.70 -8.27
C TYR A 4 7.44 28.46 -7.36
N ILE A 5 8.53 27.70 -7.33
CA ILE A 5 8.69 26.55 -6.41
C ILE A 5 8.69 27.02 -4.95
N LYS A 6 9.32 28.17 -4.66
CA LYS A 6 9.30 28.78 -3.32
C LYS A 6 7.90 29.26 -2.92
N GLU A 7 7.17 29.90 -3.83
CA GLU A 7 5.79 30.34 -3.60
C GLU A 7 4.86 29.15 -3.37
N SER A 8 4.91 28.13 -4.23
CA SER A 8 4.10 26.91 -4.08
C SER A 8 4.43 26.16 -2.78
N TYR A 9 5.69 26.10 -2.35
CA TYR A 9 6.05 25.51 -1.05
C TYR A 9 5.48 26.32 0.12
N ASN A 10 5.50 27.65 0.02
CA ASN A 10 4.96 28.54 1.04
C ASN A 10 3.42 28.45 1.12
N GLU A 11 2.73 28.30 -0.01
CA GLU A 11 1.29 28.06 -0.07
C GLU A 11 0.92 26.69 0.52
N LEU A 12 1.59 25.62 0.08
CA LEU A 12 1.32 24.27 0.55
C LEU A 12 1.63 24.07 2.04
N LYS A 13 2.50 24.88 2.63
CA LYS A 13 2.80 24.81 4.06
C LYS A 13 1.83 25.63 4.91
N ASN A 14 1.42 26.82 4.45
CA ASN A 14 0.65 27.76 5.25
C ASN A 14 -0.87 27.72 4.98
N HIS A 15 -1.30 27.26 3.80
CA HIS A 15 -2.71 27.17 3.40
C HIS A 15 -3.25 25.73 3.34
N VAL A 16 -2.45 24.73 3.72
CA VAL A 16 -2.90 23.35 3.85
C VAL A 16 -2.82 22.93 5.31
N THR A 17 -3.90 22.36 5.81
CA THR A 17 -3.97 21.78 7.15
C THR A 17 -3.25 20.44 7.16
N TRP A 18 -1.97 20.46 7.53
CA TRP A 18 -1.21 19.24 7.82
C TRP A 18 -1.68 18.64 9.15
N THR A 19 -1.81 17.32 9.19
CA THR A 19 -2.10 16.63 10.44
C THR A 19 -0.92 16.78 11.40
N PRO A 20 -1.15 16.92 12.71
CA PRO A 20 -0.08 16.91 13.69
C PRO A 20 0.77 15.64 13.56
N TRP A 21 2.08 15.76 13.74
CA TRP A 21 3.03 14.65 13.62
C TRP A 21 2.59 13.36 14.35
N PRO A 22 2.06 13.40 15.59
CA PRO A 22 1.59 12.19 16.28
C PRO A 22 0.42 11.51 15.56
N GLU A 23 -0.47 12.30 14.95
CA GLU A 23 -1.62 11.79 14.22
C GLU A 23 -1.22 11.20 12.87
N ALA A 24 -0.30 11.84 12.15
CA ALA A 24 0.28 11.31 10.92
C ALA A 24 0.99 9.97 11.14
N GLN A 25 1.74 9.83 12.24
CA GLN A 25 2.39 8.58 12.61
C GLN A 25 1.36 7.49 12.93
N ARG A 26 0.33 7.81 13.73
CA ARG A 26 -0.76 6.87 14.02
C ARG A 26 -1.42 6.35 12.74
N LEU A 27 -1.78 7.24 11.82
CA LEU A 27 -2.38 6.88 10.54
C LEU A 27 -1.44 5.99 9.71
N THR A 28 -0.16 6.33 9.64
CA THR A 28 0.85 5.54 8.93
C THR A 28 0.98 4.12 9.48
N VAL A 29 1.01 3.97 10.81
CA VAL A 29 1.09 2.65 11.46
C VAL A 29 -0.14 1.81 11.16
N ILE A 30 -1.33 2.41 11.21
CA ILE A 30 -2.58 1.73 10.86
C ILE A 30 -2.53 1.23 9.41
N VAL A 31 -2.18 2.10 8.46
CA VAL A 31 -2.06 1.72 7.04
C VAL A 31 -1.02 0.62 6.84
N ALA A 32 0.15 0.72 7.49
CA ALA A 32 1.18 -0.29 7.40
C ALA A 32 0.70 -1.67 7.91
N ALA A 33 -0.03 -1.70 9.03
CA ALA A 33 -0.60 -2.94 9.57
C ALA A 33 -1.61 -3.58 8.59
N PHE A 34 -2.50 -2.77 8.00
CA PHE A 34 -3.44 -3.27 6.98
C PHE A 34 -2.73 -3.80 5.73
N SER A 35 -1.69 -3.10 5.25
CA SER A 35 -0.89 -3.55 4.11
C SER A 35 -0.24 -4.90 4.36
N VAL A 36 0.26 -5.17 5.58
CA VAL A 36 0.81 -6.50 5.94
C VAL A 36 -0.26 -7.58 5.89
N VAL A 37 -1.45 -7.32 6.44
CA VAL A 37 -2.56 -8.28 6.41
C VAL A 37 -2.99 -8.59 4.97
N LEU A 38 -3.13 -7.56 4.12
CA LEU A 38 -3.47 -7.74 2.71
C LEU A 38 -2.39 -8.53 1.96
N ALA A 39 -1.11 -8.26 2.23
CA ALA A 39 -0.02 -9.00 1.63
C ALA A 39 -0.06 -10.50 1.99
N LEU A 40 -0.38 -10.84 3.24
CA LEU A 40 -0.54 -12.24 3.67
C LEU A 40 -1.73 -12.91 2.99
N ILE A 41 -2.83 -12.19 2.78
CA ILE A 41 -4.00 -12.71 2.07
C ILE A 41 -3.65 -13.01 0.61
N VAL A 42 -3.00 -12.07 -0.08
CA VAL A 42 -2.56 -12.27 -1.48
C VAL A 42 -1.61 -13.46 -1.58
N PHE A 43 -0.64 -13.54 -0.68
CA PHE A 43 0.27 -14.68 -0.61
C PHE A 43 -0.46 -16.02 -0.43
N GLY A 44 -1.47 -16.07 0.45
CA GLY A 44 -2.30 -17.25 0.65
C GLY A 44 -3.06 -17.65 -0.61
N ILE A 45 -3.67 -16.68 -1.29
CA ILE A 45 -4.38 -16.89 -2.55
C ILE A 45 -3.43 -17.41 -3.62
N ASP A 46 -2.28 -16.77 -3.83
CA ASP A 46 -1.29 -17.18 -4.84
C ASP A 46 -0.84 -18.63 -4.63
N THR A 47 -0.61 -19.02 -3.36
CA THR A 47 -0.20 -20.38 -3.00
C THR A 47 -1.29 -21.41 -3.30
N VAL A 48 -2.54 -21.12 -2.93
CA VAL A 48 -3.69 -22.01 -3.17
C VAL A 48 -3.97 -22.16 -4.66
N PHE A 49 -3.96 -21.05 -5.41
CA PHE A 49 -4.21 -21.08 -6.85
C PHE A 49 -3.11 -21.82 -7.60
N SER A 50 -1.84 -21.63 -7.24
CA SER A 50 -0.73 -22.38 -7.86
C SER A 50 -0.87 -23.89 -7.64
N GLY A 51 -1.20 -24.31 -6.42
CA GLY A 51 -1.45 -25.73 -6.11
C GLY A 51 -2.65 -26.30 -6.86
N ALA A 52 -3.78 -25.58 -6.88
CA ALA A 52 -4.99 -26.02 -7.57
C ALA A 52 -4.79 -26.15 -9.08
N ILE A 53 -4.07 -25.21 -9.69
CA ILE A 53 -3.74 -25.23 -11.12
C ILE A 53 -2.80 -26.39 -11.43
N SER A 54 -1.75 -26.62 -10.62
CA SER A 54 -0.85 -27.77 -10.78
C SER A 54 -1.62 -29.09 -10.77
N GLN A 55 -2.53 -29.25 -9.81
CA GLN A 55 -3.36 -30.45 -9.69
C GLN A 55 -4.27 -30.63 -10.91
N TYR A 56 -4.87 -29.55 -11.40
CA TYR A 56 -5.71 -29.58 -12.60
C TYR A 56 -4.91 -30.01 -13.85
N PHE A 57 -3.69 -29.50 -14.03
CA PHE A 57 -2.83 -29.89 -15.14
C PHE A 57 -2.36 -31.34 -15.05
N GLU A 58 -2.06 -31.85 -13.85
CA GLU A 58 -1.76 -33.28 -13.66
C GLU A 58 -2.96 -34.16 -14.02
N TRP A 59 -4.17 -33.76 -13.63
CA TRP A 59 -5.39 -34.51 -13.92
C TRP A 59 -5.74 -34.58 -15.41
N ILE A 60 -5.42 -33.55 -16.18
CA ILE A 60 -5.66 -33.51 -17.64
C ILE A 60 -4.57 -34.23 -18.44
N LYS A 61 -3.34 -34.26 -17.93
CA LYS A 61 -2.21 -34.92 -18.60
C LYS A 61 -2.17 -36.43 -18.37
N SER A 62 -2.84 -36.91 -17.30
CA SER A 62 -3.10 -38.33 -17.03
C SER A 62 -4.27 -38.86 -17.86
#